data_AF-A0A7S4SV93-F1
#
_entry.id   AF-A0A7S4SV93-F1
#
_cell.length_a   1.000
_cell.length_b   1.000
_cell.length_c   1.000
_cell.angle_alpha   90.00
_cell.angle_beta   90.00
_cell.angle_gamma   90.00
#
_symmetry.space_group_name_H-M   'P 1'
#
loop_
_entity.id
_entity.type
_entity.pdbx_description
1 polymer ?
#
loop_
_entity_poly.entity_id
_entity_poly.type
_entity_poly.pdbx_seq_one_letter_code
_entity_poly.pdbx_strand_id
1 'polypeptide(L)'
;FGSSHGSAPSGVYGRGATLRVEMIAGAELPRASTSESASGTRPADLEHLQWLNERDQRVLLRSECATALKQEAKFIAEIRATMEAHQRAVEHCRAASETDPEWFTLDVQDCHSRRIKILGDALLTLEADFAPAPENAAITDGIRGKIYSGYAHTAQATSRVATELQGQPQVQAAAETARSALEHFSSRISNFNSRLTQAATASSAGPDSADFPEAEVFDPHPAGQFAPAGGTDSGAGGRLTHPAPQAC
;
A
#
# COMPACT_ATOMS: atom_id res chain seq x y z
N PHE A 1 -59.91 29.90 -23.88
CA PHE A 1 -60.54 29.38 -22.65
C PHE A 1 -60.53 27.86 -22.69
N GLY A 2 -59.49 27.25 -22.15
CA GLY A 2 -59.35 25.80 -22.07
C GLY A 2 -58.38 25.50 -20.93
N SER A 3 -58.93 25.30 -19.74
CA SER A 3 -58.16 25.02 -18.52
C SER A 3 -57.69 23.56 -18.55
N SER A 4 -56.39 23.36 -18.76
CA SER A 4 -55.72 22.10 -18.50
C SER A 4 -55.35 22.01 -17.01
N HIS A 5 -56.06 21.15 -16.29
CA HIS A 5 -55.67 20.74 -14.94
C HIS A 5 -54.42 19.86 -15.03
N GLY A 6 -53.27 20.44 -14.72
CA GLY A 6 -52.03 19.70 -14.48
C GLY A 6 -52.09 18.98 -13.15
N SER A 7 -52.21 17.66 -13.21
CA SER A 7 -52.11 16.76 -12.06
C SER A 7 -50.64 16.63 -11.66
N ALA A 8 -50.29 17.10 -10.46
CA ALA A 8 -48.94 17.00 -9.93
C ALA A 8 -48.66 15.56 -9.44
N PRO A 9 -47.51 14.95 -9.80
CA PRO A 9 -47.11 13.70 -9.19
C PRO A 9 -46.61 13.96 -7.76
N SER A 10 -47.37 13.49 -6.79
CA SER A 10 -46.98 13.38 -5.39
C SER A 10 -45.87 12.32 -5.26
N GLY A 11 -44.62 12.77 -5.46
CA GLY A 11 -43.42 12.01 -5.15
C GLY A 11 -43.31 11.81 -3.64
N VAL A 12 -43.50 10.58 -3.21
CA VAL A 12 -43.26 10.13 -1.84
C VAL A 12 -41.76 10.27 -1.57
N TYR A 13 -41.39 11.31 -0.83
CA TYR A 13 -40.05 11.48 -0.29
C TYR A 13 -39.72 10.26 0.59
N GLY A 14 -38.77 9.46 0.11
CA GLY A 14 -38.21 8.34 0.85
C GLY A 14 -37.65 8.82 2.18
N ARG A 15 -37.99 8.08 3.24
CA ARG A 15 -37.53 8.30 4.60
C ARG A 15 -36.01 8.45 4.62
N GLY A 16 -35.55 9.64 5.03
CA GLY A 16 -34.17 9.84 5.43
C GLY A 16 -33.84 8.86 6.55
N ALA A 17 -32.99 7.88 6.25
CA ALA A 17 -32.26 7.15 7.26
C ALA A 17 -31.24 8.13 7.83
N THR A 18 -31.63 8.85 8.89
CA THR A 18 -30.73 9.66 9.70
C THR A 18 -29.75 8.70 10.37
N LEU A 19 -28.59 8.48 9.76
CA LEU A 19 -27.46 7.84 10.42
C LEU A 19 -27.03 8.77 11.54
N ARG A 20 -27.56 8.51 12.73
CA ARG A 20 -27.15 9.12 13.98
C ARG A 20 -25.76 8.58 14.29
N VAL A 21 -24.73 9.27 13.80
CA VAL A 21 -23.36 9.13 14.29
C VAL A 21 -23.40 9.66 15.72
N GLU A 22 -23.60 8.78 16.69
CA GLU A 22 -23.37 9.11 18.09
C GLU A 22 -21.88 9.39 18.23
N MET A 23 -21.54 10.69 18.21
CA MET A 23 -20.26 11.15 18.74
C MET A 23 -20.22 10.74 20.21
N ILE A 24 -19.45 9.69 20.50
CA ILE A 24 -19.06 9.31 21.86
C ILE A 24 -18.10 10.39 22.35
N ALA A 25 -18.67 11.51 22.78
CA ALA A 25 -17.98 12.55 23.51
C ALA A 25 -17.81 12.08 24.96
N GLY A 26 -16.56 11.92 25.38
CA GLY A 26 -16.21 11.88 26.80
C GLY A 26 -16.23 10.49 27.44
N ALA A 27 -15.35 9.60 26.99
CA ALA A 27 -14.80 8.58 27.90
C ALA A 27 -13.49 9.14 28.47
N GLU A 28 -13.52 9.61 29.71
CA GLU A 28 -12.32 9.83 30.50
C GLU A 28 -11.47 8.55 30.46
N LEU A 29 -10.27 8.66 29.90
CA LEU A 29 -9.32 7.55 29.86
C LEU A 29 -8.95 7.18 31.30
N PRO A 30 -9.31 5.98 31.79
CA PRO A 30 -8.79 5.50 33.05
C PRO A 30 -7.27 5.37 32.89
N ARG A 31 -6.51 6.07 33.75
CA ARG A 31 -5.06 5.84 33.92
C ARG A 31 -4.86 4.37 34.29
N ALA A 32 -4.62 3.55 33.28
CA ALA A 32 -4.29 2.15 33.44
C ALA A 32 -2.91 2.06 34.08
N SER A 33 -2.90 1.83 35.39
CA SER A 33 -1.76 1.26 36.10
C SER A 33 -1.67 -0.22 35.71
N THR A 34 -1.25 -0.52 34.49
CA THR A 34 -1.05 -1.88 33.98
C THR A 34 0.29 -2.40 34.46
N SER A 35 0.38 -2.72 35.75
CA SER A 35 1.35 -3.68 36.28
C SER A 35 0.66 -5.04 36.43
N GLU A 36 0.03 -5.49 35.35
CA GLU A 36 -0.47 -6.85 35.25
C GLU A 36 0.62 -7.63 34.53
N SER A 37 1.36 -8.44 35.29
CA SER A 37 2.31 -9.42 34.75
C SER A 37 1.52 -10.44 33.93
N ALA A 38 1.17 -10.05 32.71
CA ALA A 38 0.56 -10.93 31.74
C ALA A 38 1.57 -12.04 31.47
N SER A 39 1.24 -13.26 31.89
CA SER A 39 1.73 -14.50 31.28
C SER A 39 1.17 -14.62 29.86
N GLY A 40 1.26 -13.54 29.09
CA GLY A 40 0.77 -13.43 27.73
C GLY A 40 1.67 -14.29 26.88
N THR A 41 1.11 -15.38 26.39
CA THR A 41 1.70 -16.19 25.34
C THR A 41 2.18 -15.24 24.26
N ARG A 42 3.50 -15.19 24.05
CA ARG A 42 4.10 -14.31 23.06
C ARG A 42 3.42 -14.58 21.72
N PRO A 43 3.04 -13.55 20.93
CA PRO A 43 2.44 -13.76 19.63
C PRO A 43 3.31 -14.73 18.84
N ALA A 44 2.72 -15.78 18.24
CA ALA A 44 3.45 -16.81 17.51
C ALA A 44 4.37 -16.20 16.43
N ASP A 45 3.96 -15.04 15.91
CA ASP A 45 4.67 -14.27 14.89
C ASP A 45 6.02 -13.72 15.38
N LEU A 46 6.27 -13.62 16.69
CA LEU A 46 7.50 -13.07 17.28
C LEU A 46 8.45 -14.15 17.83
N GLU A 47 8.11 -15.44 17.72
CA GLU A 47 8.95 -16.54 18.19
C GLU A 47 10.33 -16.54 17.51
N HIS A 48 10.38 -16.17 16.23
CA HIS A 48 11.63 -16.14 15.47
C HIS A 48 12.64 -15.11 16.02
N LEU A 49 12.19 -14.08 16.73
CA LEU A 49 13.08 -13.08 17.31
C LEU A 49 13.95 -13.62 18.44
N GLN A 50 13.58 -14.75 19.07
CA GLN A 50 14.37 -15.35 20.14
C GLN A 50 15.78 -15.80 19.68
N TRP A 51 15.97 -15.97 18.36
CA TRP A 51 17.25 -16.33 17.75
C TRP A 51 18.19 -15.13 17.56
N LEU A 52 17.71 -13.91 17.80
CA LEU A 52 18.47 -12.68 17.70
C LEU A 52 18.80 -12.14 19.10
N ASN A 53 19.96 -11.51 19.24
CA ASN A 53 20.26 -10.73 20.45
C ASN A 53 19.41 -9.45 20.48
N GLU A 54 19.32 -8.81 21.66
CA GLU A 54 18.48 -7.63 21.86
C GLU A 54 18.84 -6.47 20.92
N ARG A 55 20.13 -6.28 20.61
CA ARG A 55 20.58 -5.22 19.71
C ARG A 55 20.08 -5.44 18.28
N ASP A 56 20.18 -6.66 17.78
CA ASP A 56 19.74 -7.01 16.43
C ASP A 56 18.21 -6.98 16.33
N GLN A 57 17.50 -7.39 17.39
CA GLN A 57 16.04 -7.23 17.48
C GLN A 57 15.63 -5.76 17.33
N ARG A 58 16.31 -4.82 18.02
CA ARG A 58 16.03 -3.38 17.88
C ARG A 58 16.27 -2.88 16.45
N VAL A 59 17.35 -3.31 15.79
CA VAL A 59 17.63 -2.92 14.39
C VAL A 59 16.52 -3.43 13.47
N LEU A 60 16.12 -4.69 13.63
CA LEU A 60 15.04 -5.30 12.86
C LEU A 60 13.72 -4.54 13.06
N LEU A 61 13.31 -4.29 14.32
CA LEU A 61 12.08 -3.56 14.61
C LEU A 61 12.07 -2.14 14.03
N ARG A 62 13.20 -1.40 14.11
CA ARG A 62 13.31 -0.08 13.47
C ARG A 62 13.18 -0.16 11.95
N SER A 63 13.75 -1.20 11.34
CA SER A 63 13.67 -1.40 9.89
C SER A 63 12.25 -1.77 9.42
N GLU A 64 11.53 -2.57 10.20
CA GLU A 64 10.13 -2.93 9.96
C GLU A 64 9.21 -1.72 10.13
N CYS A 65 9.40 -0.94 11.21
CA CYS A 65 8.69 0.31 11.42
C CYS A 65 8.91 1.30 10.27
N ALA A 66 10.15 1.49 9.83
CA ALA A 66 10.46 2.34 8.68
C ALA A 66 9.83 1.82 7.37
N THR A 67 9.68 0.51 7.22
CA THR A 67 9.01 -0.10 6.06
C THR A 67 7.51 0.10 6.14
N ALA A 68 6.90 -0.09 7.31
CA ALA A 68 5.48 0.16 7.55
C ALA A 68 5.11 1.62 7.22
N LEU A 69 5.89 2.59 7.72
CA LEU A 69 5.68 4.01 7.42
C LEU A 69 5.77 4.33 5.91
N LYS A 70 6.66 3.65 5.18
CA LYS A 70 6.75 3.80 3.72
C LYS A 70 5.52 3.22 3.01
N GLN A 71 5.00 2.09 3.48
CA GLN A 71 3.79 1.50 2.91
C GLN A 71 2.56 2.36 3.22
N GLU A 72 2.47 2.91 4.42
CA GLU A 72 1.42 3.86 4.81
C GLU A 72 1.45 5.12 3.93
N ALA A 73 2.62 5.75 3.76
CA ALA A 73 2.78 6.90 2.88
C ALA A 73 2.40 6.57 1.42
N LYS A 74 2.76 5.38 0.93
CA LYS A 74 2.36 4.90 -0.39
C LYS A 74 0.85 4.73 -0.49
N PHE A 75 0.22 4.12 0.50
CA PHE A 75 -1.22 3.91 0.54
C PHE A 75 -2.00 5.23 0.58
N ILE A 76 -1.54 6.21 1.35
CA ILE A 76 -2.06 7.58 1.34
C ILE A 76 -2.01 8.19 -0.07
N ALA A 77 -0.87 8.03 -0.77
CA ALA A 77 -0.73 8.52 -2.15
C ALA A 77 -1.72 7.83 -3.11
N GLU A 78 -1.94 6.52 -2.96
CA GLU A 78 -2.91 5.75 -3.75
C GLU A 78 -4.37 6.18 -3.51
N ILE A 79 -4.74 6.48 -2.27
CA ILE A 79 -6.06 7.03 -1.93
C ILE A 79 -6.27 8.36 -2.64
N ARG A 80 -5.31 9.29 -2.55
CA ARG A 80 -5.38 10.60 -3.21
C ARG A 80 -5.51 10.47 -4.72
N ALA A 81 -4.70 9.62 -5.35
CA ALA A 81 -4.78 9.36 -6.79
C ALA A 81 -6.16 8.80 -7.21
N THR A 82 -6.76 7.96 -6.36
CA THR A 82 -8.10 7.39 -6.59
C THR A 82 -9.20 8.46 -6.45
N MET A 83 -9.08 9.36 -5.48
CA MET A 83 -9.99 10.51 -5.36
C MET A 83 -9.92 11.41 -6.60
N GLU A 84 -8.72 11.71 -7.10
CA GLU A 84 -8.52 12.47 -8.34
C GLU A 84 -9.12 11.77 -9.56
N ALA A 85 -9.02 10.44 -9.64
CA ALA A 85 -9.65 9.67 -10.71
C ALA A 85 -11.19 9.77 -10.66
N HIS A 86 -11.79 9.71 -9.46
CA HIS A 86 -13.23 9.92 -9.30
C HIS A 86 -13.66 11.36 -9.61
N GLN A 87 -12.84 12.35 -9.26
CA GLN A 87 -13.10 13.75 -9.60
C GLN A 87 -13.15 13.96 -11.11
N ARG A 88 -12.17 13.41 -11.85
CA ARG A 88 -12.18 13.42 -13.32
C ARG A 88 -13.39 12.70 -13.90
N ALA A 89 -13.83 11.59 -13.29
CA ALA A 89 -15.05 10.90 -13.72
C ALA A 89 -16.31 11.77 -13.57
N VAL A 90 -16.42 12.55 -12.48
CA VAL A 90 -17.50 13.54 -12.29
C VAL A 90 -17.46 14.59 -13.40
N GLU A 91 -16.29 15.12 -13.72
CA GLU A 91 -16.11 16.12 -14.80
C GLU A 91 -16.52 15.57 -16.17
N HIS A 92 -16.16 14.32 -16.48
CA HIS A 92 -16.59 13.67 -17.71
C HIS A 92 -18.11 13.46 -17.76
N CYS A 93 -18.74 13.05 -16.65
CA CYS A 93 -20.19 12.92 -16.55
C CYS A 93 -20.89 14.26 -16.76
N ARG A 94 -20.33 15.33 -16.22
CA ARG A 94 -20.84 16.69 -16.39
C ARG A 94 -20.75 17.14 -17.84
N ALA A 95 -19.60 16.99 -18.48
CA ALA A 95 -19.41 17.33 -19.89
C ALA A 95 -20.36 16.52 -20.82
N ALA A 96 -20.60 15.24 -20.49
CA ALA A 96 -21.57 14.43 -21.21
C ALA A 96 -23.01 14.96 -21.08
N SER A 97 -23.44 15.35 -19.86
CA SER A 97 -24.78 15.93 -19.66
C SER A 97 -24.97 17.31 -20.30
N GLU A 98 -23.90 18.07 -20.51
CA GLU A 98 -23.96 19.33 -21.27
C GLU A 98 -24.16 19.08 -22.77
N THR A 99 -23.69 17.93 -23.28
CA THR A 99 -23.82 17.54 -24.69
C THR A 99 -25.17 16.88 -24.99
N ASP A 100 -25.67 16.04 -24.07
CA ASP A 100 -26.95 15.34 -24.18
C ASP A 100 -27.75 15.50 -22.88
N PRO A 101 -28.71 16.45 -22.83
CA PRO A 101 -29.53 16.69 -21.64
C PRO A 101 -30.43 15.52 -21.24
N GLU A 102 -30.74 14.62 -22.16
CA GLU A 102 -31.54 13.42 -21.87
C GLU A 102 -30.67 12.32 -21.23
N TRP A 103 -29.34 12.48 -21.24
CA TRP A 103 -28.42 11.60 -20.54
C TRP A 103 -28.43 11.88 -19.04
N PHE A 104 -29.13 11.04 -18.28
CA PHE A 104 -29.21 11.15 -16.84
C PHE A 104 -27.89 10.72 -16.16
N THR A 105 -26.96 11.66 -15.97
CA THR A 105 -25.68 11.40 -15.29
C THR A 105 -25.69 11.71 -13.78
N LEU A 106 -26.79 12.27 -13.26
CA LEU A 106 -26.83 12.77 -11.88
C LEU A 106 -26.56 11.67 -10.85
N ASP A 107 -27.19 10.49 -10.98
CA ASP A 107 -26.96 9.36 -10.07
C ASP A 107 -25.50 8.86 -10.09
N VAL A 108 -24.86 8.91 -11.27
CA VAL A 108 -23.46 8.49 -11.46
C VAL A 108 -22.51 9.52 -10.84
N GLN A 109 -22.79 10.81 -11.01
CA GLN A 109 -22.04 11.90 -10.38
C GLN A 109 -22.14 11.84 -8.85
N ASP A 110 -23.34 11.60 -8.31
CA ASP A 110 -23.58 11.45 -6.88
C ASP A 110 -22.86 10.22 -6.31
N CYS A 111 -22.82 9.11 -7.06
CA CYS A 111 -22.07 7.91 -6.70
C CYS A 111 -20.56 8.19 -6.57
N HIS A 112 -19.96 8.86 -7.56
CA HIS A 112 -18.54 9.24 -7.49
C HIS A 112 -18.25 10.23 -6.36
N SER A 113 -19.11 11.23 -6.18
CA SER A 113 -18.99 12.21 -5.09
C SER A 113 -19.05 11.55 -3.72
N ARG A 114 -19.95 10.57 -3.55
CA ARG A 114 -20.03 9.75 -2.32
C ARG A 114 -18.74 8.97 -2.09
N ARG A 115 -18.16 8.35 -3.13
CA ARG A 115 -16.88 7.63 -3.01
C ARG A 115 -15.72 8.55 -2.63
N ILE A 116 -15.64 9.74 -3.24
CA ILE A 116 -14.64 10.76 -2.87
C ILE A 116 -14.77 11.12 -1.38
N LYS A 117 -16.00 11.33 -0.90
CA LYS A 117 -16.25 11.63 0.51
C LYS A 117 -15.77 10.50 1.45
N ILE A 118 -16.14 9.25 1.16
CA ILE A 118 -15.72 8.09 1.96
C ILE A 118 -14.19 7.97 2.00
N LEU A 119 -13.53 8.12 0.85
CA LEU A 119 -12.06 8.09 0.78
C LEU A 119 -11.42 9.26 1.52
N GLY A 120 -12.02 10.45 1.46
CA GLY A 120 -11.58 11.63 2.21
C GLY A 120 -11.68 11.43 3.72
N ASP A 121 -12.78 10.87 4.21
CA ASP A 121 -12.98 10.57 5.64
C ASP A 121 -11.95 9.53 6.12
N ALA A 122 -11.68 8.50 5.30
CA ALA A 122 -10.65 7.50 5.60
C ALA A 122 -9.23 8.11 5.61
N LEU A 123 -8.91 8.97 4.64
CA LEU A 123 -7.63 9.66 4.57
C LEU A 123 -7.40 10.55 5.80
N LEU A 124 -8.41 11.33 6.20
CA LEU A 124 -8.33 12.17 7.41
C LEU A 124 -8.07 11.34 8.67
N THR A 125 -8.66 10.16 8.77
CA THR A 125 -8.42 9.23 9.89
C THR A 125 -6.98 8.73 9.90
N LEU A 126 -6.46 8.30 8.74
CA LEU A 126 -5.08 7.83 8.61
C LEU A 126 -4.06 8.94 8.90
N GLU A 127 -4.29 10.16 8.43
CA GLU A 127 -3.41 11.30 8.66
C GLU A 127 -3.40 11.75 10.13
N ALA A 128 -4.50 11.54 10.86
CA ALA A 128 -4.59 11.83 12.29
C ALA A 128 -3.74 10.87 13.14
N ASP A 129 -3.59 9.61 12.70
CA ASP A 129 -2.85 8.55 13.40
C ASP A 129 -1.37 8.45 12.99
N PHE A 130 -0.84 9.48 12.31
CA PHE A 130 0.53 9.45 11.79
C PHE A 130 1.57 9.28 12.92
N ALA A 131 2.32 8.17 12.87
CA ALA A 131 3.42 7.92 13.79
C ALA A 131 4.73 8.56 13.30
N PRO A 132 5.46 9.32 14.13
CA PRO A 132 6.73 9.90 13.74
C PRO A 132 7.76 8.79 13.44
N ALA A 133 8.58 9.02 12.42
CA ALA A 133 9.66 8.11 12.09
C ALA A 133 10.62 7.96 13.29
N PRO A 134 11.12 6.74 13.59
CA PRO A 134 12.04 6.55 14.68
C PRO A 134 13.34 7.33 14.44
N GLU A 135 13.73 8.15 15.43
CA GLU A 135 14.77 9.20 15.37
C GLU A 135 16.18 8.70 14.98
N ASN A 136 16.35 7.39 14.81
CA ASN A 136 17.63 6.73 14.55
C ASN A 136 17.55 5.64 13.48
N ALA A 137 16.55 5.64 12.59
CA ALA A 137 16.50 4.71 11.46
C ALA A 137 17.57 5.07 10.43
N ALA A 138 18.77 4.53 10.61
CA ALA A 138 19.83 4.65 9.61
C ALA A 138 19.40 3.93 8.33
N ILE A 139 19.79 4.43 7.16
CA ILE A 139 19.53 3.75 5.87
C ILE A 139 20.06 2.30 5.91
N THR A 140 21.18 2.09 6.61
CA THR A 140 21.78 0.76 6.81
C THR A 140 20.90 -0.21 7.59
N ASP A 141 19.98 0.28 8.43
CA ASP A 141 19.08 -0.57 9.21
C ASP A 141 18.11 -1.32 8.30
N GLY A 142 17.70 -0.74 7.17
CA GLY A 142 16.85 -1.44 6.20
C GLY A 142 17.51 -2.69 5.60
N ILE A 143 18.83 -2.64 5.38
CA ILE A 143 19.60 -3.78 4.89
C ILE A 143 19.83 -4.79 6.01
N ARG A 144 20.30 -4.30 7.16
CA ARG A 144 20.58 -5.15 8.33
C ARG A 144 19.33 -5.88 8.82
N GLY A 145 18.19 -5.20 8.84
CA GLY A 145 16.89 -5.78 9.15
C GLY A 145 16.56 -6.99 8.27
N LYS A 146 16.70 -6.87 6.95
CA LYS A 146 16.48 -8.00 6.03
C LYS A 146 17.39 -9.19 6.31
N ILE A 147 18.67 -8.93 6.62
CA ILE A 147 19.64 -9.97 6.97
C ILE A 147 19.24 -10.66 8.27
N TYR A 148 18.91 -9.88 9.31
CA TYR A 148 18.50 -10.40 10.62
C TYR A 148 17.18 -11.17 10.56
N SER A 149 16.19 -10.68 9.80
CA SER A 149 14.94 -11.39 9.53
C SER A 149 15.21 -12.74 8.86
N GLY A 150 16.04 -12.77 7.81
CA GLY A 150 16.42 -14.01 7.12
C GLY A 150 17.13 -15.01 8.05
N TYR A 151 18.04 -14.52 8.89
CA TYR A 151 18.71 -15.36 9.89
C TYR A 151 17.70 -15.94 10.90
N ALA A 152 16.84 -15.09 11.46
CA ALA A 152 15.85 -15.48 12.46
C ALA A 152 14.87 -16.53 11.92
N HIS A 153 14.37 -16.36 10.70
CA HIS A 153 13.51 -17.35 10.05
C HIS A 153 14.24 -18.67 9.74
N THR A 154 15.49 -18.59 9.26
CA THR A 154 16.29 -19.80 9.00
C THR A 154 16.55 -20.56 10.29
N ALA A 155 16.93 -19.87 11.37
CA ALA A 155 17.15 -20.47 12.68
C ALA A 155 15.87 -21.11 13.24
N GLN A 156 14.71 -20.44 13.11
CA GLN A 156 13.43 -21.00 13.52
C GLN A 156 13.07 -22.26 12.73
N ALA A 157 13.23 -22.23 11.39
CA ALA A 157 12.97 -23.39 10.55
C ALA A 157 13.90 -24.57 10.90
N THR A 158 15.20 -24.32 11.07
CA THR A 158 16.17 -25.33 11.49
C THR A 158 15.85 -25.88 12.87
N SER A 159 15.41 -25.05 13.81
CA SER A 159 15.02 -25.52 15.15
C SER A 159 13.80 -26.43 15.10
N ARG A 160 12.76 -26.09 14.31
CA ARG A 160 11.57 -26.93 14.17
C ARG A 160 11.93 -28.31 13.60
N VAL A 161 12.73 -28.31 12.54
CA VAL A 161 13.26 -29.55 11.95
C VAL A 161 14.09 -30.32 12.98
N ALA A 162 15.01 -29.68 13.71
CA ALA A 162 15.81 -30.36 14.73
C ALA A 162 14.95 -30.99 15.84
N THR A 163 13.86 -30.34 16.27
CA THR A 163 12.92 -30.88 17.26
C THR A 163 12.16 -32.10 16.74
N GLU A 164 11.67 -32.06 15.49
CA GLU A 164 10.99 -33.21 14.85
C GLU A 164 11.93 -34.42 14.70
N LEU A 165 13.19 -34.14 14.42
CA LEU A 165 14.22 -35.12 14.14
C LEU A 165 14.77 -35.83 15.39
N GLN A 166 14.71 -35.21 16.57
CA GLN A 166 15.14 -35.85 17.83
C GLN A 166 14.33 -37.13 18.17
N GLY A 167 13.16 -37.33 17.55
CA GLY A 167 12.35 -38.53 17.72
C GLY A 167 12.64 -39.68 16.75
N GLN A 168 13.50 -39.51 15.74
CA GLN A 168 13.67 -40.49 14.66
C GLN A 168 15.13 -40.92 14.42
N PRO A 169 15.44 -42.24 14.42
CA PRO A 169 16.81 -42.74 14.18
C PRO A 169 17.26 -42.68 12.71
N GLN A 170 16.34 -42.53 11.74
CA GLN A 170 16.68 -42.47 10.30
C GLN A 170 17.29 -41.12 9.85
N VAL A 171 17.45 -40.17 10.77
CA VAL A 171 17.69 -38.77 10.43
C VAL A 171 19.16 -38.44 10.12
N GLN A 172 20.11 -39.28 10.54
CA GLN A 172 21.53 -38.97 10.35
C GLN A 172 21.89 -38.73 8.88
N ALA A 173 21.28 -39.45 7.94
CA ALA A 173 21.49 -39.25 6.49
C ALA A 173 20.86 -37.94 5.95
N ALA A 174 19.71 -37.52 6.49
CA ALA A 174 19.06 -36.27 6.10
C ALA A 174 19.83 -35.03 6.60
N ALA A 175 20.46 -35.14 7.78
CA ALA A 175 21.28 -34.07 8.36
C ALA A 175 22.53 -33.76 7.51
N GLU A 176 23.16 -34.77 6.91
CA GLU A 176 24.29 -34.58 6.00
C GLU A 176 23.89 -33.85 4.72
N THR A 177 22.72 -34.19 4.16
CA THR A 177 22.18 -33.51 2.97
C THR A 177 21.85 -32.04 3.26
N ALA A 178 21.28 -31.76 4.44
CA ALA A 178 20.97 -30.40 4.87
C ALA A 178 22.24 -29.55 5.08
N ARG A 179 23.32 -30.13 5.63
CA ARG A 179 24.62 -29.44 5.78
C ARG A 179 25.18 -29.01 4.43
N SER A 180 25.21 -29.91 3.44
CA SER A 180 25.69 -29.58 2.09
C SER A 180 24.87 -28.47 1.43
N ALA A 181 23.54 -28.47 1.60
CA ALA A 181 22.68 -27.39 1.11
C ALA A 181 22.98 -26.04 1.79
N LEU A 182 23.26 -26.06 3.09
CA LEU A 182 23.58 -24.86 3.87
C LEU A 182 24.95 -24.27 3.49
N GLU A 183 25.93 -25.10 3.15
CA GLU A 183 27.24 -24.68 2.62
C GLU A 183 27.10 -23.96 1.27
N HIS A 184 26.26 -24.50 0.38
CA HIS A 184 25.93 -23.85 -0.89
C HIS A 184 25.19 -22.52 -0.70
N PHE A 185 24.38 -22.39 0.34
CA PHE A 185 23.71 -21.14 0.66
C PHE A 185 24.66 -20.10 1.26
N SER A 186 25.53 -20.51 2.18
CA SER A 186 26.56 -19.66 2.80
C SER A 186 27.50 -19.03 1.76
N SER A 187 27.93 -19.81 0.76
CA SER A 187 28.76 -19.30 -0.35
C SER A 187 28.03 -18.29 -1.24
N ARG A 188 26.70 -18.34 -1.36
CA ARG A 188 25.92 -17.31 -2.07
C ARG A 188 25.80 -16.02 -1.25
N ILE A 189 25.63 -16.12 0.07
CA ILE A 189 25.55 -14.96 0.96
C ILE A 189 26.88 -14.20 1.01
N SER A 190 28.02 -14.90 1.12
CA SER A 190 29.33 -14.25 1.16
C SER A 190 29.60 -13.43 -0.11
N ASN A 191 29.23 -13.97 -1.28
CA ASN A 191 29.30 -13.29 -2.57
C ASN A 191 28.35 -12.10 -2.69
N PHE A 192 27.20 -12.13 -1.99
CA PHE A 192 26.29 -10.99 -1.95
C PHE A 192 26.84 -9.87 -1.06
N ASN A 193 27.39 -10.21 0.11
CA ASN A 193 27.91 -9.23 1.05
C ASN A 193 29.12 -8.47 0.48
N SER A 194 30.01 -9.18 -0.23
CA SER A 194 31.13 -8.54 -0.93
C SER A 194 30.66 -7.55 -2.01
N ARG A 195 29.65 -7.91 -2.81
CA ARG A 195 29.05 -7.00 -3.80
C ARG A 195 28.38 -5.79 -3.17
N LEU A 196 27.67 -5.99 -2.05
CA LEU A 196 27.01 -4.90 -1.35
C LEU A 196 28.04 -3.92 -0.77
N THR A 197 29.13 -4.43 -0.19
CA THR A 197 30.20 -3.60 0.37
C THR A 197 30.93 -2.83 -0.74
N GLN A 198 31.12 -3.47 -1.89
CA GLN A 198 31.69 -2.84 -3.08
C GLN A 198 30.76 -1.76 -3.67
N ALA A 199 29.45 -1.99 -3.70
CA ALA A 199 28.48 -0.99 -4.14
C ALA A 199 28.36 0.19 -3.16
N ALA A 200 28.41 -0.06 -1.85
CA ALA A 200 28.38 0.99 -0.84
C ALA A 200 29.63 1.87 -0.87
N THR A 201 30.81 1.28 -1.10
CA THR A 201 32.06 2.03 -1.28
C THR A 201 32.12 2.77 -2.62
N ALA A 202 31.58 2.19 -3.70
CA ALA A 202 31.45 2.90 -4.98
C ALA A 202 30.45 4.06 -4.91
N SER A 203 29.41 3.95 -4.07
CA SER A 203 28.40 5.01 -3.91
C SER A 203 28.80 6.11 -2.94
N SER A 204 29.83 5.91 -2.10
CA SER A 204 30.37 6.96 -1.21
C SER A 204 31.54 7.73 -1.82
N ALA A 205 32.05 7.31 -2.97
CA ALA A 205 32.89 8.13 -3.84
C ALA A 205 31.99 9.12 -4.59
N GLY A 206 31.50 10.13 -3.88
CA GLY A 206 30.80 11.24 -4.50
C GLY A 206 31.70 12.00 -5.48
N PRO A 207 31.14 12.56 -6.56
CA PRO A 207 31.85 13.47 -7.45
C PRO A 207 32.22 14.74 -6.66
N ASP A 208 33.49 14.86 -6.28
CA ASP A 208 34.07 16.15 -5.93
C ASP A 208 33.96 17.05 -7.17
N SER A 209 33.31 18.20 -7.02
CA SER A 209 33.26 19.29 -8.02
C SER A 209 32.69 18.94 -9.40
N ALA A 210 31.36 18.87 -9.53
CA ALA A 210 30.71 19.24 -10.78
C ALA A 210 30.17 20.66 -10.63
N ASP A 211 30.93 21.59 -11.21
CA ASP A 211 30.51 22.88 -11.73
C ASP A 211 29.02 22.85 -12.12
N PHE A 212 28.22 23.74 -11.53
CA PHE A 212 26.84 23.94 -11.99
C PHE A 212 26.91 24.66 -13.34
N PRO A 213 26.52 24.03 -14.47
CA PRO A 213 26.29 24.81 -15.68
C PRO A 213 25.09 25.73 -15.39
N GLU A 214 25.37 27.00 -15.56
CA GLU A 214 24.43 28.10 -15.62
C GLU A 214 23.16 27.68 -16.38
N ALA A 215 22.01 27.87 -15.74
CA ALA A 215 20.72 27.44 -16.25
C ALA A 215 20.43 28.12 -17.60
N GLU A 216 20.64 27.40 -18.69
CA GLU A 216 20.08 27.80 -19.98
C GLU A 216 18.55 27.76 -19.88
N VAL A 217 17.99 28.93 -20.14
CA VAL A 217 16.56 29.20 -20.29
C VAL A 217 15.97 28.21 -21.29
N PHE A 218 15.13 27.31 -20.79
CA PHE A 218 14.43 26.33 -21.61
C PHE A 218 13.26 27.02 -22.32
N ASP A 219 13.48 27.39 -23.59
CA ASP A 219 12.42 27.86 -24.48
C ASP A 219 11.41 26.73 -24.77
N PRO A 220 10.10 26.92 -24.53
CA PRO A 220 9.09 25.92 -24.84
C PRO A 220 8.87 25.83 -26.35
N HIS A 221 9.41 24.78 -26.97
CA HIS A 221 9.15 24.47 -28.38
C HIS A 221 7.68 24.02 -28.59
N PRO A 222 6.99 24.51 -29.64
CA PRO A 222 5.57 24.23 -29.88
C PRO A 222 5.29 22.79 -30.30
N ALA A 223 4.08 22.35 -29.92
CA ALA A 223 3.46 21.06 -30.19
C ALA A 223 3.60 20.60 -31.66
N GLY A 224 4.41 19.56 -31.86
CA GLY A 224 4.52 18.81 -33.10
C GLY A 224 3.40 17.78 -33.25
N GLN A 225 2.41 18.14 -34.06
CA GLN A 225 1.65 17.33 -35.01
C GLN A 225 1.60 15.80 -34.80
N PHE A 226 0.44 15.31 -34.37
CA PHE A 226 0.01 13.93 -34.56
C PHE A 226 -0.35 13.68 -36.04
N ALA A 227 0.35 12.75 -36.69
CA ALA A 227 -0.04 12.18 -37.97
C ALA A 227 -1.04 11.01 -37.76
N PRO A 228 -2.11 10.90 -38.58
CA PRO A 228 -3.07 9.82 -38.47
C PRO A 228 -2.58 8.56 -39.22
N ALA A 229 -2.38 7.46 -38.49
CA ALA A 229 -2.23 6.15 -39.08
C ALA A 229 -3.62 5.60 -39.43
N GLY A 230 -4.01 5.76 -40.70
CA GLY A 230 -5.10 5.02 -41.29
C GLY A 230 -4.71 3.54 -41.44
N GLY A 231 -5.55 2.67 -40.90
CA GLY A 231 -5.44 1.22 -41.04
C GLY A 231 -6.82 0.60 -40.88
N THR A 232 -7.51 0.45 -42.01
CA THR A 232 -8.73 -0.34 -42.16
C THR A 232 -8.42 -1.81 -41.95
N ASP A 233 -9.13 -2.50 -41.06
CA ASP A 233 -9.56 -3.86 -41.38
C ASP A 233 -10.88 -4.25 -40.72
N SER A 234 -11.72 -4.86 -41.53
CA SER A 234 -13.06 -5.35 -41.26
C SER A 234 -13.00 -6.63 -40.41
N GLY A 235 -13.65 -6.61 -39.25
CA GLY A 235 -13.76 -7.79 -38.39
C GLY A 235 -15.17 -7.97 -37.83
N ALA A 236 -15.98 -8.73 -38.55
CA ALA A 236 -17.23 -9.41 -38.19
C ALA A 236 -17.77 -9.26 -36.74
N GLY A 237 -18.86 -8.50 -36.62
CA GLY A 237 -20.12 -8.89 -35.95
C GLY A 237 -20.08 -9.86 -34.77
N GLY A 238 -19.56 -9.42 -33.63
CA GLY A 238 -19.85 -10.02 -32.33
C GLY A 238 -20.94 -9.21 -31.62
N ARG A 239 -22.19 -9.70 -31.65
CA ARG A 239 -23.34 -9.10 -30.95
C ARG A 239 -23.15 -9.28 -29.44
N LEU A 240 -22.45 -8.34 -28.79
CA LEU A 240 -22.34 -8.24 -27.34
C LEU A 240 -23.67 -7.76 -26.77
N THR A 241 -24.40 -8.69 -26.18
CA THR A 241 -25.50 -8.39 -25.27
C THR A 241 -24.91 -7.67 -24.06
N HIS A 242 -25.16 -6.36 -23.96
CA HIS A 242 -24.85 -5.58 -22.77
C HIS A 242 -25.55 -6.21 -21.54
N PRO A 243 -24.83 -6.56 -20.46
CA PRO A 243 -25.48 -6.76 -19.18
C PRO A 243 -26.08 -5.42 -18.73
N ALA A 244 -27.33 -5.47 -18.30
CA ALA A 244 -28.06 -4.33 -17.76
C ALA A 244 -27.25 -3.65 -16.64
N PRO A 245 -27.29 -2.31 -16.53
CA PRO A 245 -26.62 -1.61 -15.44
C PRO A 245 -27.26 -2.06 -14.12
N GLN A 246 -26.47 -2.70 -13.27
CA GLN A 246 -26.84 -2.89 -11.87
C GLN A 246 -26.80 -1.50 -11.22
N ALA A 247 -28.00 -0.97 -10.93
CA ALA A 247 -28.16 0.20 -10.09
C ALA A 247 -27.46 -0.05 -8.74
N CYS A 248 -26.54 0.85 -8.39
CA CYS A 248 -25.89 0.88 -7.07
C CYS A 248 -26.84 1.43 -6.00
#